data_AF-A0A8H4US03-F1
#
_entry.id   AF-A0A8H4US03-F1
#
_cell.length_a   1.000
_cell.length_b   1.000
_cell.length_c   1.000
_cell.angle_alpha   90.00
_cell.angle_beta   90.00
_cell.angle_gamma   90.00
#
_symmetry.space_group_name_H-M   'P 1'
#
loop_
_entity.id
_entity.type
_entity.pdbx_description
1 polymer ?
#
loop_
_entity_poly.entity_id
_entity_poly.type
_entity_poly.pdbx_seq_one_letter_code
_entity_poly.pdbx_strand_id
1 'polypeptide(L)'
;MQTDVSALIDFSISPDDRDPDNVVIFVTPPRRIGLPSREYYNDTKVVDDYRSLASKLFGNFNLHHGKSSELRSSLQLAKNVVLFEKKLADATPDTQTQEDVTQYYNPKSLEEAGSLVPEISFNHILTELSPKDVKTDRLIIGSPSYLKEVSEIIKDTPREIILAFFKFKAIQRFYSDIEDPKVTPLREFNNRLAGKEPQATQDRWRKCIDDLDSGVGWILSRFYVLDAFPEESKELGDQIISDIKEQFVYVLDGTKWMSG
;
A
#
# COMPACT_ATOMS: atom_id res chain seq x y z
N MET A 1 1.33 -12.43 13.40
CA MET A 1 1.70 -12.39 11.98
C MET A 1 0.73 -11.43 11.30
N GLN A 2 1.15 -10.18 11.09
CA GLN A 2 0.35 -9.19 10.38
C GLN A 2 0.26 -9.65 8.92
N THR A 3 -0.95 -9.99 8.47
CA THR A 3 -1.17 -10.25 7.05
C THR A 3 -1.11 -8.88 6.38
N ASP A 4 -0.04 -8.62 5.62
CA ASP A 4 0.28 -7.38 4.92
C ASP A 4 -0.72 -7.04 3.78
N VAL A 5 -2.02 -7.16 4.08
CA VAL A 5 -3.14 -6.87 3.18
C VAL A 5 -3.59 -5.44 3.47
N SER A 6 -2.99 -4.50 2.76
CA SER A 6 -3.50 -3.13 2.65
C SER A 6 -4.90 -3.15 2.01
N ALA A 7 -5.87 -2.40 2.56
CA ALA A 7 -7.25 -2.39 2.06
C ALA A 7 -7.90 -1.00 2.07
N LEU A 8 -8.52 -0.58 3.18
CA LEU A 8 -9.21 0.71 3.30
C LEU A 8 -8.30 1.81 3.85
N ILE A 9 -7.33 1.44 4.67
CA ILE A 9 -6.37 2.33 5.32
C ILE A 9 -5.05 1.56 5.46
N ASP A 10 -3.94 2.29 5.44
CA ASP A 10 -2.61 1.78 5.74
C ASP A 10 -2.15 2.27 7.11
N PHE A 11 -1.49 1.37 7.84
CA PHE A 11 -0.83 1.68 9.09
C PHE A 11 0.67 1.58 8.89
N SER A 12 1.41 2.60 9.30
CA SER A 12 2.87 2.55 9.41
C SER A 12 3.34 3.09 10.75
N ILE A 13 4.49 2.61 11.20
CA ILE A 13 5.14 3.05 12.42
C ILE A 13 6.46 3.68 11.99
N SER A 14 6.64 4.95 12.32
CA SER A 14 7.80 5.74 11.89
C SER A 14 8.12 6.79 12.98
N PRO A 15 9.33 7.36 13.00
CA PRO A 15 9.61 8.56 13.80
C PRO A 15 8.59 9.67 13.53
N ASP A 16 8.23 10.42 14.56
CA ASP A 16 7.34 11.58 14.42
C ASP A 16 8.10 12.71 13.71
N ASP A 17 7.53 13.25 12.63
CA ASP A 17 8.17 14.29 11.80
C ASP A 17 8.53 15.57 12.58
N ARG A 18 7.87 15.82 13.71
CA ARG A 18 8.15 16.98 14.59
C ARG A 18 8.85 16.59 15.90
N ASP A 19 9.05 15.31 16.14
CA ASP A 19 9.70 14.76 17.34
C ASP A 19 10.36 13.41 17.00
N PRO A 20 11.46 13.42 16.22
CA PRO A 20 12.02 12.20 15.61
C PRO A 20 12.63 11.22 16.61
N ASP A 21 12.79 11.61 17.88
CA ASP A 21 13.20 10.72 18.96
C ASP A 21 12.05 9.82 19.46
N ASN A 22 10.82 10.12 19.05
CA ASN A 22 9.61 9.38 19.39
C ASN A 22 8.99 8.71 18.15
N VAL A 23 8.41 7.53 18.33
CA VAL A 23 7.70 6.81 17.28
C VAL A 23 6.20 7.00 17.40
N VAL A 24 5.54 7.10 16.27
CA VAL A 24 4.08 7.29 16.19
C VAL A 24 3.50 6.41 15.10
N ILE A 25 2.20 6.14 15.21
CA ILE A 25 1.46 5.40 14.19
C ILE A 25 0.84 6.40 13.22
N PHE A 26 1.18 6.24 11.95
CA PHE A 26 0.56 6.95 10.85
C PHE A 26 -0.59 6.10 10.29
N VAL A 27 -1.72 6.75 10.04
CA VAL A 27 -2.88 6.17 9.35
C VAL A 27 -3.09 6.94 8.06
N THR A 28 -2.84 6.30 6.93
CA THR A 28 -2.87 6.96 5.62
C THR A 28 -3.86 6.28 4.67
N PRO A 29 -4.32 6.98 3.63
CA PRO A 29 -4.92 6.32 2.48
C PRO A 29 -3.94 5.29 1.90
N PRO A 30 -4.41 4.14 1.39
CA PRO A 30 -3.56 3.22 0.69
C PRO A 30 -3.01 3.82 -0.60
N ARG A 31 -1.71 3.64 -0.85
CA ARG A 31 -1.10 4.07 -2.13
C ARG A 31 -1.65 3.29 -3.33
N ARG A 32 -2.14 2.06 -3.10
CA ARG A 32 -2.70 1.17 -4.13
C ARG A 32 -4.04 0.59 -3.68
N ILE A 33 -5.10 1.07 -4.31
CA ILE A 33 -6.45 0.50 -4.16
C ILE A 33 -6.72 -0.23 -5.46
N GLY A 34 -6.51 -1.56 -5.49
CA GLY A 34 -6.75 -2.40 -6.67
C GLY A 34 -5.77 -2.18 -7.82
N LEU A 35 -5.90 -1.04 -8.51
CA LEU A 35 -5.03 -0.56 -9.58
C LEU A 35 -3.78 0.18 -9.04
N PRO A 36 -2.74 0.42 -9.86
CA PRO A 36 -1.47 0.98 -9.40
C PRO A 36 -1.53 2.40 -8.82
N SER A 37 -2.52 3.20 -9.21
CA SER A 37 -2.77 4.54 -8.68
C SER A 37 -4.23 4.94 -8.90
N ARG A 38 -4.67 6.05 -8.29
CA ARG A 38 -6.05 6.55 -8.43
C ARG A 38 -6.38 6.96 -9.87
N GLU A 39 -5.40 7.47 -10.62
CA GLU A 39 -5.57 7.98 -11.97
C GLU A 39 -5.98 6.89 -12.96
N TYR A 40 -5.59 5.63 -12.72
CA TYR A 40 -6.01 4.49 -13.54
C TYR A 40 -7.53 4.27 -13.53
N TYR A 41 -8.25 4.74 -12.51
CA TYR A 41 -9.72 4.67 -12.46
C TYR A 41 -10.42 5.70 -13.37
N ASN A 42 -9.66 6.54 -14.08
CA ASN A 42 -10.17 7.46 -15.10
C ASN A 42 -10.00 6.92 -16.53
N ASP A 43 -9.19 5.87 -16.73
CA ASP A 43 -9.05 5.19 -18.02
C ASP A 43 -10.13 4.10 -18.15
N THR A 44 -11.12 4.34 -19.02
CA THR A 44 -12.24 3.42 -19.21
C THR A 44 -11.81 2.04 -19.69
N LYS A 45 -10.76 1.96 -20.53
CA LYS A 45 -10.27 0.69 -21.06
C LYS A 45 -9.60 -0.12 -19.96
N VAL A 46 -8.74 0.50 -19.16
CA VAL A 46 -8.10 -0.17 -18.02
C VAL A 46 -9.13 -0.64 -17.01
N VAL A 47 -10.13 0.19 -16.68
CA VAL A 47 -11.20 -0.16 -15.75
C VAL A 47 -12.05 -1.33 -16.27
N ASP A 48 -12.35 -1.37 -17.58
CA ASP A 48 -13.10 -2.47 -18.19
C ASP A 48 -12.31 -3.79 -18.18
N ASP A 49 -11.01 -3.74 -18.46
CA ASP A 49 -10.11 -4.89 -18.37
C ASP A 49 -9.99 -5.39 -16.93
N TYR A 50 -9.88 -4.47 -15.97
CA TYR A 50 -9.79 -4.77 -14.55
C TYR A 50 -11.09 -5.36 -13.99
N ARG A 51 -12.26 -4.86 -14.42
CA ARG A 51 -13.56 -5.47 -14.10
C ARG A 51 -13.68 -6.87 -14.66
N SER A 52 -13.19 -7.09 -15.89
CA SER A 52 -13.16 -8.42 -16.51
C SER A 52 -12.25 -9.38 -15.75
N LEU A 53 -11.10 -8.91 -15.28
CA LEU A 53 -10.22 -9.64 -14.38
C LEU A 53 -10.91 -10.02 -13.07
N ALA A 54 -11.49 -9.04 -12.37
CA ALA A 54 -12.17 -9.26 -11.10
C ALA A 54 -13.30 -10.30 -11.25
N SER A 55 -14.06 -10.22 -12.35
CA SER A 55 -15.11 -11.22 -12.65
C SER A 55 -14.55 -12.64 -12.81
N LYS A 56 -13.43 -12.81 -13.52
CA LYS A 56 -12.75 -14.11 -13.64
C LYS A 56 -12.29 -14.64 -12.29
N LEU A 57 -11.66 -13.80 -11.47
CA LEU A 57 -11.18 -14.21 -10.14
C LEU A 57 -12.34 -14.57 -9.21
N PHE A 58 -13.43 -13.79 -9.21
CA PHE A 58 -14.61 -14.08 -8.40
C PHE A 58 -15.33 -15.36 -8.84
N GLY A 59 -15.23 -15.72 -10.13
CA GLY A 59 -15.61 -17.03 -10.64
C GLY A 59 -14.69 -18.14 -10.11
N ASN A 60 -13.39 -18.02 -10.34
CA ASN A 60 -12.36 -19.00 -9.97
C ASN A 60 -12.34 -19.35 -8.47
N PHE A 61 -12.60 -18.34 -7.63
CA PHE A 61 -12.64 -18.48 -6.17
C PHE A 61 -14.06 -18.65 -5.60
N ASN A 62 -15.08 -18.76 -6.45
CA ASN A 62 -16.46 -18.98 -6.00
C ASN A 62 -16.95 -17.91 -5.00
N LEU A 63 -16.64 -16.63 -5.27
CA LEU A 63 -16.97 -15.52 -4.36
C LEU A 63 -18.40 -14.97 -4.54
N HIS A 64 -19.10 -15.41 -5.57
CA HIS A 64 -20.43 -14.95 -5.96
C HIS A 64 -21.54 -15.95 -5.57
N HIS A 65 -21.37 -16.72 -4.50
CA HIS A 65 -22.42 -17.63 -4.02
C HIS A 65 -23.13 -17.01 -2.81
N GLY A 66 -24.42 -16.74 -2.96
CA GLY A 66 -25.25 -16.20 -1.89
C GLY A 66 -26.67 -15.87 -2.36
N LYS A 67 -27.55 -15.53 -1.41
CA LYS A 67 -28.97 -15.24 -1.70
C LYS A 67 -29.24 -13.78 -2.11
N SER A 68 -28.25 -12.89 -1.95
CA SER A 68 -28.41 -11.45 -2.25
C SER A 68 -28.31 -11.16 -3.74
N SER A 69 -28.93 -10.04 -4.18
CA SER A 69 -28.84 -9.57 -5.57
C SER A 69 -27.40 -9.33 -6.03
N GLU A 70 -26.55 -8.89 -5.10
CA GLU A 70 -25.14 -8.56 -5.32
C GLU A 70 -24.31 -9.77 -5.75
N LEU A 71 -24.72 -10.96 -5.32
CA LEU A 71 -24.01 -12.22 -5.55
C LEU A 71 -24.63 -13.03 -6.70
N ARG A 72 -25.50 -12.47 -7.55
CA ARG A 72 -26.15 -13.24 -8.63
C ARG A 72 -25.18 -13.75 -9.70
N SER A 73 -24.08 -13.04 -9.93
CA SER A 73 -23.04 -13.45 -10.88
C SER A 73 -21.69 -12.81 -10.52
N SER A 74 -20.61 -13.47 -10.92
CA SER A 74 -19.26 -12.92 -10.75
C SER A 74 -19.08 -11.58 -11.47
N LEU A 75 -19.75 -11.37 -12.60
CA LEU A 75 -19.72 -10.12 -13.37
C LEU A 75 -20.37 -8.97 -12.60
N GLN A 76 -21.54 -9.20 -12.02
CA GLN A 76 -22.23 -8.16 -11.24
C GLN A 76 -21.45 -7.81 -9.98
N LEU A 77 -20.92 -8.82 -9.27
CA LEU A 77 -20.07 -8.62 -8.10
C LEU A 77 -18.81 -7.83 -8.45
N ALA A 78 -18.15 -8.18 -9.56
CA ALA A 78 -16.97 -7.46 -10.05
C ALA A 78 -17.27 -6.00 -10.38
N LYS A 79 -18.40 -5.73 -11.06
CA LYS A 79 -18.82 -4.35 -11.34
C LYS A 79 -18.98 -3.53 -10.06
N ASN A 80 -19.61 -4.11 -9.05
CA ASN A 80 -19.90 -3.39 -7.80
C ASN A 80 -18.65 -3.22 -6.94
N VAL A 81 -17.74 -4.20 -6.89
CA VAL A 81 -16.44 -4.07 -6.20
C VAL A 81 -15.54 -3.05 -6.91
N VAL A 82 -15.44 -3.05 -8.24
CA VAL A 82 -14.63 -2.06 -8.98
C VAL A 82 -15.21 -0.65 -8.81
N LEU A 83 -16.54 -0.51 -8.75
CA LEU A 83 -17.18 0.78 -8.45
C LEU A 83 -16.88 1.25 -7.01
N PHE A 84 -16.89 0.33 -6.04
CA PHE A 84 -16.50 0.62 -4.67
C PHE A 84 -15.05 1.09 -4.58
N GLU A 85 -14.12 0.40 -5.24
CA GLU A 85 -12.72 0.83 -5.33
C GLU A 85 -12.55 2.18 -6.01
N LYS A 86 -13.33 2.46 -7.06
CA LYS A 86 -13.33 3.78 -7.70
C LYS A 86 -13.72 4.89 -6.73
N LYS A 87 -14.76 4.69 -5.91
CA LYS A 87 -15.14 5.68 -4.88
C LYS A 87 -14.00 5.93 -3.90
N LEU A 88 -13.31 4.88 -3.46
CA LEU A 88 -12.14 5.00 -2.58
C LEU A 88 -11.00 5.76 -3.28
N ALA A 89 -10.71 5.46 -4.55
CA ALA A 89 -9.68 6.15 -5.33
C ALA A 89 -10.01 7.63 -5.60
N ASP A 90 -11.29 7.95 -5.79
CA ASP A 90 -11.76 9.32 -5.97
C ASP A 90 -11.62 10.13 -4.66
N ALA A 91 -11.81 9.48 -3.49
CA ALA A 91 -11.62 10.07 -2.16
C ALA A 91 -10.13 10.24 -1.78
N THR A 92 -9.23 9.41 -2.30
CA THR A 92 -7.79 9.51 -2.03
C THR A 92 -7.22 10.83 -2.55
N PRO A 93 -6.46 11.61 -1.76
CA PRO A 93 -5.79 12.82 -2.23
C PRO A 93 -4.82 12.53 -3.38
N ASP A 94 -4.48 13.52 -4.20
CA ASP A 94 -3.41 13.37 -5.19
C ASP A 94 -2.04 13.13 -4.52
N THR A 95 -1.08 12.61 -5.29
CA THR A 95 0.25 12.25 -4.79
C THR A 95 1.00 13.44 -4.18
N GLN A 96 0.89 14.65 -4.76
CA GLN A 96 1.60 15.83 -4.23
C GLN A 96 1.07 16.19 -2.85
N THR A 97 -0.25 16.17 -2.68
CA THR A 97 -0.89 16.38 -1.36
C THR A 97 -0.48 15.31 -0.35
N GLN A 98 -0.32 14.05 -0.76
CA GLN A 98 0.12 12.96 0.13
C GLN A 98 1.59 13.08 0.55
N GLU A 99 2.44 13.69 -0.28
CA GLU A 99 3.88 13.87 -0.01
C GLU A 99 4.20 15.19 0.72
N ASP A 100 3.25 16.11 0.81
CA ASP A 100 3.42 17.38 1.53
C ASP A 100 3.26 17.18 3.05
N VAL A 101 4.38 17.28 3.78
CA VAL A 101 4.46 17.16 5.25
C VAL A 101 3.55 18.14 5.99
N THR A 102 3.23 19.29 5.39
CA THR A 102 2.31 20.26 5.99
C THR A 102 0.86 19.81 5.88
N GLN A 103 0.54 18.94 4.92
CA GLN A 103 -0.81 18.46 4.66
C GLN A 103 -1.10 17.12 5.36
N TYR A 104 -0.15 16.17 5.34
CA TYR A 104 -0.40 14.84 5.90
C TYR A 104 -0.19 14.75 7.43
N TYR A 105 0.53 15.71 8.04
CA TYR A 105 0.77 15.72 9.49
C TYR A 105 -0.45 16.24 10.28
N ASN A 106 -1.42 15.36 10.58
CA ASN A 106 -2.60 15.70 11.38
C ASN A 106 -2.67 14.85 12.65
N PRO A 107 -2.02 15.27 13.76
CA PRO A 107 -2.08 14.52 15.01
C PRO A 107 -3.49 14.55 15.57
N LYS A 108 -3.99 13.38 16.00
CA LYS A 108 -5.31 13.18 16.59
C LYS A 108 -5.23 12.18 17.73
N SER A 109 -6.08 12.37 18.73
CA SER A 109 -6.37 11.33 19.69
C SER A 109 -7.09 10.14 19.02
N LEU A 110 -7.08 8.97 19.67
CA LEU A 110 -7.86 7.82 19.18
C LEU A 110 -9.36 8.12 19.06
N GLU A 111 -9.92 8.92 19.96
CA GLU A 111 -11.32 9.32 19.93
C GLU A 111 -11.61 10.22 18.72
N GLU A 112 -10.79 11.25 18.50
CA GLU A 112 -10.92 12.13 17.34
C GLU A 112 -10.74 11.37 16.03
N ALA A 113 -9.77 10.46 15.95
CA ALA A 113 -9.57 9.60 14.77
C ALA A 113 -10.76 8.68 14.52
N GLY A 114 -11.26 8.02 15.57
CA GLY A 114 -12.44 7.15 15.51
C GLY A 114 -13.71 7.90 15.08
N SER A 115 -13.83 9.17 15.45
CA SER A 115 -14.96 10.01 15.03
C SER A 115 -14.99 10.30 13.51
N LEU A 116 -13.84 10.22 12.83
CA LEU A 116 -13.77 10.43 11.37
C LEU A 116 -14.31 9.23 10.59
N VAL A 117 -14.18 8.03 11.14
CA VAL A 117 -14.63 6.77 10.51
C VAL A 117 -15.13 5.78 11.57
N PRO A 118 -16.34 5.97 12.10
CA PRO A 118 -16.89 5.14 13.19
C PRO A 118 -17.01 3.65 12.86
N GLU A 119 -17.03 3.31 11.57
CA GLU A 119 -17.09 1.93 11.08
C GLU A 119 -15.77 1.16 11.30
N ILE A 120 -14.68 1.86 11.59
CA ILE A 120 -13.35 1.29 11.85
C ILE A 120 -12.94 1.57 13.30
N SER A 121 -12.89 0.52 14.12
CA SER A 121 -12.43 0.61 15.51
C SER A 121 -10.90 0.61 15.60
N PHE A 122 -10.29 1.79 15.62
CA PHE A 122 -8.84 1.93 15.86
C PHE A 122 -8.41 1.29 17.18
N ASN A 123 -9.21 1.45 18.25
CA ASN A 123 -8.91 0.84 19.55
C ASN A 123 -8.84 -0.69 19.46
N HIS A 124 -9.77 -1.33 18.74
CA HIS A 124 -9.73 -2.78 18.53
C HIS A 124 -8.53 -3.19 17.67
N ILE A 125 -8.25 -2.47 16.58
CA ILE A 125 -7.09 -2.75 15.72
C ILE A 125 -5.79 -2.70 16.53
N LEU A 126 -5.59 -1.64 17.33
CA LEU A 126 -4.39 -1.50 18.16
C LEU A 126 -4.31 -2.56 19.25
N THR A 127 -5.43 -2.90 19.90
CA THR A 127 -5.46 -3.95 20.93
C THR A 127 -5.06 -5.32 20.36
N GLU A 128 -5.49 -5.63 19.14
CA GLU A 128 -5.22 -6.94 18.50
C GLU A 128 -3.83 -7.01 17.83
N LEU A 129 -3.34 -5.90 17.29
CA LEU A 129 -2.11 -5.89 16.49
C LEU A 129 -0.87 -5.39 17.26
N SER A 130 -1.04 -4.63 18.34
CA SER A 130 0.08 -4.13 19.13
C SER A 130 0.50 -5.10 20.25
N PRO A 131 1.78 -5.08 20.66
CA PRO A 131 2.20 -5.76 21.90
C PRO A 131 1.38 -5.30 23.10
N LYS A 132 1.10 -6.20 24.04
CA LYS A 132 0.18 -5.95 25.18
C LYS A 132 0.61 -4.80 26.10
N ASP A 133 1.89 -4.49 26.12
CA ASP A 133 2.55 -3.47 26.91
C ASP A 133 2.62 -2.10 26.20
N VAL A 134 2.30 -2.05 24.91
CA VAL A 134 2.27 -0.82 24.12
C VAL A 134 0.88 -0.20 24.19
N LYS A 135 0.81 1.04 24.65
CA LYS A 135 -0.39 1.88 24.58
C LYS A 135 -0.04 3.18 23.88
N THR A 136 -0.87 3.56 22.92
CA THR A 136 -0.82 4.88 22.28
C THR A 136 -2.21 5.47 22.30
N ASP A 137 -2.32 6.75 22.61
CA ASP A 137 -3.55 7.53 22.50
C ASP A 137 -3.51 8.49 21.30
N ARG A 138 -2.40 8.50 20.55
CA ARG A 138 -2.10 9.47 19.50
C ARG A 138 -1.79 8.78 18.18
N LEU A 139 -2.42 9.27 17.11
CA LEU A 139 -2.22 8.86 15.73
C LEU A 139 -1.91 10.10 14.87
N ILE A 140 -1.11 9.92 13.82
CA ILE A 140 -1.01 10.92 12.74
C ILE A 140 -1.90 10.46 11.60
N ILE A 141 -2.93 11.27 11.30
CA ILE A 141 -3.88 10.98 10.23
C ILE A 141 -3.41 11.65 8.94
N GLY A 142 -2.95 10.86 7.98
CA GLY A 142 -2.44 11.35 6.69
C GLY A 142 -3.45 12.11 5.85
N SER A 143 -4.75 11.80 6.00
CA SER A 143 -5.82 12.56 5.35
C SER A 143 -7.13 12.43 6.13
N PRO A 144 -7.50 13.43 6.97
CA PRO A 144 -8.77 13.42 7.69
C PRO A 144 -9.99 13.46 6.77
N SER A 145 -9.90 14.12 5.62
CA SER A 145 -10.97 14.17 4.61
C SER A 145 -11.21 12.80 3.99
N TYR A 146 -10.14 12.07 3.64
CA TYR A 146 -10.24 10.70 3.15
C TYR A 146 -10.98 9.79 4.14
N LEU A 147 -10.64 9.82 5.43
CA LEU A 147 -11.32 8.98 6.43
C LEU A 147 -12.83 9.27 6.52
N LYS A 148 -13.23 10.55 6.43
CA LYS A 148 -14.65 10.93 6.40
C LYS A 148 -15.36 10.39 5.17
N GLU A 149 -14.76 10.51 3.99
CA GLU A 149 -15.32 9.95 2.75
C GLU A 149 -15.41 8.42 2.82
N VAL A 150 -14.40 7.75 3.37
CA VAL A 150 -14.44 6.29 3.61
C VAL A 150 -15.60 5.90 4.52
N SER A 151 -15.90 6.68 5.58
CA SER A 151 -17.06 6.44 6.44
C SER A 151 -18.37 6.43 5.64
N GLU A 152 -18.60 7.45 4.81
CA GLU A 152 -19.81 7.54 3.98
C GLU A 152 -19.85 6.43 2.93
N ILE A 153 -18.72 6.14 2.27
CA ILE A 153 -18.62 5.06 1.29
C ILE A 153 -18.96 3.70 1.92
N ILE A 154 -18.51 3.42 3.14
CA ILE A 154 -18.82 2.17 3.85
C ILE A 154 -20.32 2.09 4.18
N LYS A 155 -20.92 3.18 4.71
CA LYS A 155 -22.35 3.21 5.06
C LYS A 155 -23.25 2.95 3.85
N ASP A 156 -22.89 3.50 2.70
CA ASP A 156 -23.66 3.39 1.45
C ASP A 156 -23.42 2.08 0.69
N THR A 157 -22.47 1.25 1.13
CA THR A 157 -22.09 0.03 0.41
C THR A 157 -22.63 -1.22 1.09
N PRO A 158 -23.35 -2.11 0.36
CA PRO A 158 -23.79 -3.38 0.92
C PRO A 158 -22.62 -4.20 1.47
N ARG A 159 -22.83 -4.83 2.63
CA ARG A 159 -21.82 -5.63 3.34
C ARG A 159 -21.17 -6.69 2.45
N GLU A 160 -21.94 -7.31 1.55
CA GLU A 160 -21.45 -8.33 0.62
C GLU A 160 -20.38 -7.79 -0.32
N ILE A 161 -20.49 -6.53 -0.76
CA ILE A 161 -19.50 -5.88 -1.62
C ILE A 161 -18.22 -5.59 -0.85
N ILE A 162 -18.34 -5.08 0.37
CA ILE A 162 -17.18 -4.81 1.25
C ILE A 162 -16.42 -6.12 1.56
N LEU A 163 -17.14 -7.20 1.87
CA LEU A 163 -16.53 -8.51 2.10
C LEU A 163 -15.86 -9.07 0.84
N ALA A 164 -16.48 -8.90 -0.33
CA ALA A 164 -15.88 -9.30 -1.61
C ALA A 164 -14.62 -8.49 -1.93
N PHE A 165 -14.63 -7.19 -1.64
CA PHE A 165 -13.46 -6.32 -1.75
C PHE A 165 -12.30 -6.83 -0.87
N PHE A 166 -12.53 -7.10 0.43
CA PHE A 166 -11.45 -7.63 1.30
C PHE A 166 -10.90 -8.97 0.81
N LYS A 167 -11.76 -9.88 0.33
CA LYS A 167 -11.30 -11.14 -0.27
C LYS A 167 -10.50 -10.89 -1.55
N PHE A 168 -10.90 -9.90 -2.35
CA PHE A 168 -10.17 -9.54 -3.56
C PHE A 168 -8.78 -8.98 -3.22
N LYS A 169 -8.68 -8.09 -2.23
CA LYS A 169 -7.40 -7.57 -1.72
C LYS A 169 -6.49 -8.70 -1.22
N ALA A 170 -7.03 -9.69 -0.52
CA ALA A 170 -6.26 -10.87 -0.11
C ALA A 170 -5.76 -11.69 -1.32
N ILE A 171 -6.61 -11.97 -2.32
CA ILE A 171 -6.19 -12.63 -3.56
C ILE A 171 -5.07 -11.83 -4.23
N GLN A 172 -5.21 -10.51 -4.31
CA GLN A 172 -4.20 -9.62 -4.90
C GLN A 172 -2.89 -9.58 -4.12
N ARG A 173 -2.92 -9.74 -2.79
CA ARG A 173 -1.70 -9.74 -1.97
C ARG A 173 -0.90 -11.04 -2.10
N PHE A 174 -1.60 -12.17 -2.19
CA PHE A 174 -0.98 -13.50 -2.11
C PHE A 174 -0.87 -14.20 -3.48
N TYR A 175 -1.28 -13.56 -4.59
CA TYR A 175 -1.24 -14.19 -5.92
C TYR A 175 0.18 -14.60 -6.37
N SER A 176 1.20 -13.87 -5.91
CA SER A 176 2.59 -14.16 -6.19
C SER A 176 3.04 -15.43 -5.47
N ASP A 177 2.45 -15.74 -4.32
CA ASP A 177 2.94 -16.76 -3.39
C ASP A 177 2.38 -18.14 -3.74
N ILE A 178 1.36 -18.18 -4.60
CA ILE A 178 0.61 -19.39 -4.96
C ILE A 178 0.81 -19.73 -6.44
N GLU A 179 1.26 -20.95 -6.71
CA GLU A 179 1.34 -21.53 -8.06
C GLU A 179 0.01 -22.24 -8.41
N ASP A 180 -1.06 -21.46 -8.63
CA ASP A 180 -2.40 -21.98 -9.00
C ASP A 180 -2.92 -21.32 -10.29
N PRO A 181 -3.48 -22.09 -11.26
CA PRO A 181 -4.09 -21.53 -12.47
C PRO A 181 -5.19 -20.48 -12.19
N LYS A 182 -5.86 -20.54 -11.04
CA LYS A 182 -6.89 -19.59 -10.62
C LYS A 182 -6.39 -18.16 -10.54
N VAL A 183 -5.10 -17.94 -10.24
CA VAL A 183 -4.49 -16.60 -10.15
C VAL A 183 -3.76 -16.17 -11.42
N THR A 184 -3.61 -17.05 -12.42
CA THR A 184 -2.98 -16.72 -13.70
C THR A 184 -3.55 -15.46 -14.37
N PRO A 185 -4.88 -15.23 -14.40
CA PRO A 185 -5.44 -14.00 -14.98
C PRO A 185 -4.90 -12.72 -14.32
N LEU A 186 -4.66 -12.74 -13.01
CA LEU A 186 -4.11 -11.61 -12.27
C LEU A 186 -2.64 -11.37 -12.61
N ARG A 187 -1.85 -12.45 -12.70
CA ARG A 187 -0.45 -12.36 -13.14
C ARG A 187 -0.34 -11.74 -14.53
N GLU A 188 -1.14 -12.22 -15.47
CA GLU A 188 -1.16 -11.68 -16.83
C GLU A 188 -1.58 -10.21 -16.88
N PHE A 189 -2.58 -9.83 -16.08
CA PHE A 189 -3.01 -8.44 -15.99
C PHE A 189 -1.90 -7.54 -15.45
N ASN A 190 -1.23 -7.95 -14.36
CA ASN A 190 -0.12 -7.19 -13.79
C ASN A 190 1.08 -7.12 -14.75
N ASN A 191 1.37 -8.19 -15.49
CA ASN A 191 2.41 -8.19 -16.53
C ASN A 191 2.08 -7.18 -17.63
N ARG A 192 0.84 -7.14 -18.13
CA ARG A 192 0.40 -6.14 -19.12
C ARG A 192 0.54 -4.71 -18.61
N LEU A 193 0.12 -4.44 -17.37
CA LEU A 193 0.29 -3.12 -16.75
C LEU A 193 1.76 -2.72 -16.61
N ALA A 194 2.64 -3.68 -16.38
CA ALA A 194 4.09 -3.47 -16.30
C ALA A 194 4.80 -3.47 -17.67
N GLY A 195 4.07 -3.58 -18.79
CA GLY A 195 4.65 -3.65 -20.14
C GLY A 195 5.42 -4.95 -20.43
N LYS A 196 5.16 -6.01 -19.68
CA LYS A 196 5.77 -7.35 -19.84
C LYS A 196 4.88 -8.24 -20.71
N GLU A 197 5.45 -9.31 -21.27
CA GLU A 197 4.66 -10.36 -21.91
C GLU A 197 3.65 -10.95 -20.91
N PRO A 198 2.37 -11.19 -21.29
CA PRO A 198 1.35 -11.64 -20.34
C PRO A 198 1.72 -12.90 -19.58
N GLN A 199 2.37 -13.86 -20.25
CA GLN A 199 2.78 -15.15 -19.67
C GLN A 199 4.16 -15.11 -19.00
N ALA A 200 4.78 -13.93 -18.89
CA ALA A 200 6.08 -13.80 -18.25
C ALA A 200 6.02 -14.31 -16.81
N THR A 201 6.91 -15.25 -16.50
CA THR A 201 7.13 -15.77 -15.15
C THR A 201 8.60 -15.62 -14.82
N GLN A 202 8.89 -15.47 -13.52
CA GLN A 202 10.24 -15.40 -13.01
C GLN A 202 10.71 -16.82 -12.67
N ASP A 203 11.98 -17.11 -12.96
CA ASP A 203 12.60 -18.37 -12.54
C ASP A 203 12.44 -18.57 -11.03
N ARG A 204 12.04 -19.79 -10.64
CA ARG A 204 11.70 -20.10 -9.24
C ARG A 204 12.82 -19.76 -8.26
N TRP A 205 14.08 -20.00 -8.64
CA TRP A 205 15.23 -19.69 -7.78
C TRP A 205 15.37 -18.19 -7.50
N ARG A 206 15.07 -17.32 -8.47
CA ARG A 206 15.10 -15.86 -8.27
C ARG A 206 13.99 -15.45 -7.32
N LYS A 207 12.79 -16.00 -7.50
CA LYS A 207 11.67 -15.74 -6.58
C LYS A 207 12.02 -16.13 -5.14
N CYS A 208 12.63 -17.30 -4.95
CA CYS A 208 13.07 -17.73 -3.63
C CYS A 208 14.13 -16.79 -3.03
N ILE A 209 15.04 -16.24 -3.85
CA ILE A 209 16.02 -15.25 -3.38
C ILE A 209 15.32 -13.96 -2.99
N ASP A 210 14.38 -13.44 -3.79
CA ASP A 210 13.63 -12.23 -3.47
C ASP A 210 12.83 -12.40 -2.16
N ASP A 211 12.19 -13.56 -1.97
CA ASP A 211 11.47 -13.90 -0.73
C ASP A 211 12.43 -13.90 0.48
N LEU A 212 13.62 -14.50 0.34
CA LEU A 212 14.63 -14.52 1.39
C LEU A 212 15.20 -13.12 1.67
N ASP A 213 15.46 -12.33 0.63
CA ASP A 213 15.96 -10.96 0.78
C ASP A 213 14.94 -10.06 1.48
N SER A 214 13.65 -10.20 1.15
CA SER A 214 12.57 -9.45 1.81
C SER A 214 12.40 -9.79 3.29
N GLY A 215 12.65 -11.06 3.68
CA GLY A 215 12.45 -11.52 5.06
C GLY A 215 13.70 -11.42 5.95
N VAL A 216 14.88 -11.69 5.39
CA VAL A 216 16.16 -11.79 6.13
C VAL A 216 17.33 -11.15 5.38
N GLY A 217 17.08 -10.19 4.49
CA GLY A 217 18.10 -9.53 3.66
C GLY A 217 19.27 -8.93 4.45
N TRP A 218 19.02 -8.39 5.64
CA TRP A 218 20.08 -7.90 6.55
C TRP A 218 21.07 -8.99 7.00
N ILE A 219 20.60 -10.24 7.14
CA ILE A 219 21.47 -11.38 7.47
C ILE A 219 22.23 -11.82 6.21
N LEU A 220 21.56 -11.86 5.06
CA LEU A 220 22.14 -12.27 3.79
C LEU A 220 23.20 -11.29 3.28
N SER A 221 23.01 -9.98 3.49
CA SER A 221 23.91 -8.93 3.03
C SER A 221 25.32 -9.06 3.62
N ARG A 222 25.46 -9.59 4.84
CA ARG A 222 26.77 -9.88 5.44
C ARG A 222 27.60 -10.85 4.58
N PHE A 223 26.98 -11.91 4.07
CA PHE A 223 27.68 -12.88 3.24
C PHE A 223 28.06 -12.30 1.89
N TYR A 224 27.17 -11.49 1.30
CA TYR A 224 27.48 -10.74 0.09
C TYR A 224 28.67 -9.80 0.29
N VAL A 225 28.70 -9.06 1.40
CA VAL A 225 29.80 -8.12 1.70
C VAL A 225 31.13 -8.86 1.84
N LEU A 226 31.14 -10.01 2.54
CA LEU A 226 32.38 -10.79 2.73
C LEU A 226 32.94 -11.40 1.44
N ASP A 227 32.09 -11.71 0.46
CA ASP A 227 32.47 -12.40 -0.78
C ASP A 227 32.70 -11.44 -1.95
N ALA A 228 31.92 -10.36 -2.03
CA ALA A 228 31.78 -9.56 -3.23
C ALA A 228 31.95 -8.04 -3.02
N PHE A 229 32.14 -7.55 -1.79
CA PHE A 229 32.31 -6.11 -1.51
C PHE A 229 33.70 -5.80 -0.92
N PRO A 230 34.67 -5.40 -1.76
CA PRO A 230 36.03 -5.12 -1.29
C PRO A 230 36.10 -3.80 -0.51
N GLU A 231 37.05 -3.72 0.44
CA GLU A 231 37.22 -2.55 1.34
C GLU A 231 37.50 -1.26 0.56
N GLU A 232 38.23 -1.34 -0.55
CA GLU A 232 38.54 -0.19 -1.40
C GLU A 232 37.28 0.43 -2.03
N SER A 233 36.22 -0.37 -2.25
CA SER A 233 34.93 0.16 -2.72
C SER A 233 34.22 0.98 -1.64
N LYS A 234 34.39 0.62 -0.36
CA LYS A 234 33.89 1.40 0.76
C LYS A 234 34.61 2.74 0.84
N GLU A 235 35.94 2.72 0.82
CA GLU A 235 36.75 3.94 0.91
C GLU A 235 36.44 4.92 -0.22
N LEU A 236 36.33 4.41 -1.45
CA LEU A 236 35.93 5.23 -2.61
C LEU A 236 34.51 5.80 -2.43
N GLY A 237 33.57 5.00 -1.94
CA GLY A 237 32.21 5.46 -1.66
C GLY A 237 32.15 6.55 -0.59
N ASP A 238 32.90 6.39 0.50
CA ASP A 238 33.00 7.36 1.59
C ASP A 238 33.62 8.69 1.08
N GLN A 239 34.65 8.61 0.23
CA GLN A 239 35.25 9.79 -0.40
C GLN A 239 34.25 10.51 -1.30
N ILE A 240 33.55 9.80 -2.19
CA ILE A 240 32.53 10.39 -3.06
C ILE A 240 31.45 11.12 -2.25
N ILE A 241 31.00 10.54 -1.14
CA ILE A 241 30.00 11.17 -0.27
C ILE A 241 30.58 12.44 0.39
N SER A 242 31.84 12.40 0.84
CA SER A 242 32.51 13.59 1.40
C SER A 242 32.61 14.71 0.37
N ASP A 243 33.08 14.40 -0.83
CA ASP A 243 33.25 15.36 -1.92
C ASP A 243 31.91 16.00 -2.31
N ILE A 244 30.83 15.21 -2.37
CA ILE A 244 29.47 15.72 -2.63
C ILE A 244 29.03 16.69 -1.53
N LYS A 245 29.26 16.35 -0.25
CA LYS A 245 28.89 17.21 0.89
C LYS A 245 29.67 18.52 0.87
N GLU A 246 30.98 18.46 0.64
CA GLU A 246 31.84 19.64 0.55
C GLU A 246 31.43 20.54 -0.61
N GLN A 247 31.21 19.95 -1.79
CA GLN A 247 30.75 20.69 -2.96
C GLN A 247 29.36 21.31 -2.74
N PHE A 248 28.46 20.63 -2.03
CA PHE A 248 27.15 21.16 -1.69
C PHE A 248 27.26 22.40 -0.77
N VAL A 249 28.09 22.35 0.28
CA VAL A 249 28.35 23.50 1.16
C VAL A 249 28.94 24.67 0.38
N TYR A 250 29.94 24.40 -0.47
CA TYR A 250 30.55 25.43 -1.31
C TYR A 250 29.54 26.12 -2.25
N VAL A 251 28.63 25.35 -2.86
CA VAL A 251 27.58 25.90 -3.73
C VAL A 251 26.55 26.69 -2.91
N LEU A 252 26.18 26.24 -1.72
CA LEU A 252 25.28 26.95 -0.82
C LEU A 252 25.83 28.33 -0.45
N ASP A 253 27.11 28.44 -0.09
CA ASP A 253 27.75 29.73 0.24
C ASP A 253 27.70 30.73 -0.92
N GLY A 254 27.74 30.24 -2.16
CA GLY A 254 27.62 31.06 -3.38
C GLY A 254 26.18 31.39 -3.78
N THR A 255 25.17 30.85 -3.10
CA THR A 255 23.77 30.89 -3.53
C THR A 255 23.10 32.21 -3.15
N LYS A 256 22.84 33.07 -4.14
CA LYS A 256 22.36 34.45 -3.93
C LYS A 256 20.86 34.61 -3.59
N TRP A 257 20.06 33.57 -3.79
CA TRP A 257 18.60 33.63 -3.57
C TRP A 257 18.20 33.21 -2.16
N MET A 258 19.10 32.59 -1.41
CA MET A 258 18.92 32.29 0.02
C MET A 258 19.46 33.46 0.83
N SER A 259 18.66 33.99 1.76
CA SER A 259 19.18 34.91 2.78
C SER A 259 20.03 34.12 3.77
N GLY A 260 21.21 34.65 4.11
CA GLY A 260 22.08 34.11 5.15
C GLY A 260 21.53 34.29 6.55
#